data_AF-A0A0D8ZLT4-F1
#
_entry.id   AF-A0A0D8ZLT4-F1
#
_cell.length_a   1.000
_cell.length_b   1.000
_cell.length_c   1.000
_cell.angle_alpha   90.00
_cell.angle_beta   90.00
_cell.angle_gamma   90.00
#
_symmetry.space_group_name_H-M   'P 1'
#
loop_
_entity.id
_entity.type
_entity.pdbx_description
1 polymer ?
#
loop_
_entity_poly.entity_id
_entity_poly.type
_entity_poly.pdbx_seq_one_letter_code
_entity_poly.pdbx_strand_id
1 'polypeptide(L)'
;MSDCTQACKKRIAQLEAELRAMRRQHEAQRQRITYKFGREFLALIDGDPGTKVTITDIVQKLVFEDEEGNTISETDASLVGKLIQVRFKSLH
;
A
#
# COMPACT_ATOMS: atom_id res chain seq x y z
N MET A 1 -11.75 -40.42 -4.25
CA MET A 1 -11.25 -39.18 -3.61
C MET A 1 -12.40 -38.62 -2.78
N SER A 2 -12.19 -38.40 -1.49
CA SER A 2 -13.24 -38.10 -0.50
C SER A 2 -13.99 -36.80 -0.79
N ASP A 3 -15.32 -36.78 -0.61
CA ASP A 3 -16.21 -35.61 -0.73
C ASP A 3 -15.72 -34.40 0.08
N CYS A 4 -15.00 -34.65 1.19
CA CYS A 4 -14.40 -33.62 2.02
C CYS A 4 -13.32 -32.83 1.26
N THR A 5 -12.52 -33.50 0.42
CA THR A 5 -11.51 -32.84 -0.42
C THR A 5 -12.13 -31.94 -1.47
N GLN A 6 -13.29 -32.33 -2.02
CA GLN A 6 -13.99 -31.53 -3.03
C GLN A 6 -14.68 -30.31 -2.42
N ALA A 7 -15.26 -30.45 -1.21
CA ALA A 7 -15.79 -29.35 -0.43
C ALA A 7 -14.70 -28.33 -0.04
N CYS A 8 -13.52 -28.80 0.42
CA CYS A 8 -12.38 -27.93 0.72
C CYS A 8 -11.92 -27.15 -0.52
N LYS A 9 -11.77 -27.80 -1.67
CA LYS A 9 -11.38 -27.13 -2.93
C LYS A 9 -12.38 -26.04 -3.33
N LYS A 10 -13.68 -26.30 -3.19
CA LYS A 10 -14.73 -25.32 -3.47
C LYS A 10 -14.64 -24.12 -2.53
N ARG A 11 -14.38 -24.35 -1.25
CA ARG A 11 -14.22 -23.27 -0.26
C ARG A 11 -12.98 -22.43 -0.53
N ILE A 12 -11.86 -23.05 -0.89
CA ILE A 12 -10.63 -22.34 -1.28
C ILE A 12 -10.88 -21.45 -2.50
N ALA A 13 -11.51 -21.98 -3.55
CA ALA A 13 -11.83 -21.20 -4.74
C ALA A 13 -12.74 -19.99 -4.44
N GLN A 14 -13.69 -20.15 -3.51
CA GLN A 14 -14.55 -19.07 -3.06
C GLN A 14 -13.76 -17.99 -2.31
N LEU A 15 -12.89 -18.37 -1.37
CA LEU A 15 -12.04 -17.44 -0.62
C LEU A 15 -11.07 -16.69 -1.53
N GLU A 16 -10.50 -17.35 -2.54
CA GLU A 16 -9.66 -16.70 -3.54
C GLU A 16 -10.43 -15.67 -4.38
N ALA A 17 -11.69 -15.94 -4.70
CA ALA A 17 -12.55 -15.02 -5.44
C ALA A 17 -12.91 -13.78 -4.59
N GLU A 18 -13.27 -13.99 -3.32
CA GLU A 18 -13.52 -12.93 -2.33
C GLU A 18 -12.27 -12.06 -2.16
N LEU A 19 -11.09 -12.67 -2.02
CA LEU A 19 -9.81 -11.96 -1.92
C LEU A 19 -9.49 -11.14 -3.17
N ARG A 20 -9.71 -11.70 -4.37
CA ARG A 20 -9.53 -10.97 -5.63
C ARG A 20 -10.50 -9.79 -5.74
N ALA A 21 -11.75 -9.93 -5.32
CA ALA A 21 -12.72 -8.85 -5.31
C ALA A 21 -12.30 -7.72 -4.36
N MET A 22 -11.91 -8.04 -3.13
CA MET A 22 -11.40 -7.05 -2.17
C MET A 22 -10.18 -6.30 -2.71
N ARG A 23 -9.21 -7.00 -3.33
CA ARG A 23 -8.04 -6.36 -3.94
C ARG A 23 -8.42 -5.32 -5.00
N ARG A 24 -9.37 -5.65 -5.89
CA ARG A 24 -9.86 -4.71 -6.91
C ARG A 24 -10.54 -3.49 -6.28
N GLN A 25 -11.36 -3.69 -5.25
CA GLN A 25 -12.03 -2.60 -4.55
C GLN A 25 -11.02 -1.66 -3.87
N HIS A 26 -10.02 -2.20 -3.18
CA HIS A 26 -8.95 -1.42 -2.57
C HIS A 26 -8.14 -0.64 -3.61
N GLU A 27 -7.84 -1.24 -4.76
CA GLU A 27 -7.13 -0.55 -5.83
C GLU A 27 -7.96 0.62 -6.40
N ALA A 28 -9.26 0.41 -6.64
CA ALA A 28 -10.15 1.45 -7.11
C ALA A 28 -10.29 2.60 -6.09
N GLN A 29 -10.38 2.28 -4.79
CA GLN A 29 -10.38 3.30 -3.74
C GLN A 29 -9.07 4.09 -3.69
N ARG A 30 -7.92 3.41 -3.78
CA ARG A 30 -6.60 4.06 -3.86
C ARG A 30 -6.53 5.03 -5.03
N GLN A 31 -6.88 4.59 -6.23
CA GLN A 31 -6.87 5.43 -7.43
C GLN A 31 -7.77 6.66 -7.28
N ARG A 32 -8.97 6.47 -6.69
CA ARG A 32 -9.90 7.58 -6.43
C ARG A 32 -9.33 8.60 -5.45
N ILE A 33 -8.69 8.14 -4.37
CA ILE A 33 -8.01 8.99 -3.39
C ILE A 33 -6.86 9.75 -4.05
N THR A 34 -5.98 9.04 -4.78
CA THR A 34 -4.87 9.65 -5.52
C THR A 34 -5.35 10.70 -6.51
N TYR A 35 -6.41 10.43 -7.27
CA TYR A 35 -6.95 11.41 -8.22
C TYR A 35 -7.51 12.65 -7.51
N LYS A 36 -8.33 12.45 -6.46
CA LYS A 36 -8.97 13.55 -5.74
C LYS A 36 -7.93 14.44 -5.05
N PHE A 37 -7.11 13.84 -4.20
CA PHE A 37 -6.16 14.61 -3.38
C PHE A 37 -4.90 14.98 -4.17
N GLY A 38 -4.46 14.16 -5.12
CA GLY A 38 -3.28 14.45 -5.93
C GLY A 38 -3.45 15.70 -6.80
N ARG A 39 -4.65 15.92 -7.37
CA ARG A 39 -4.93 17.16 -8.12
C ARG A 39 -4.95 18.39 -7.23
N GLU A 40 -5.65 18.34 -6.10
CA GLU A 40 -5.69 19.45 -5.13
C GLU A 40 -4.29 19.77 -4.61
N PHE A 41 -3.50 18.74 -4.36
CA PHE A 41 -2.12 18.84 -3.89
C PHE A 41 -1.17 19.44 -4.93
N LEU A 42 -1.25 19.02 -6.20
CA LEU A 42 -0.46 19.61 -7.28
C LEU A 42 -0.79 21.09 -7.48
N ALA A 43 -2.07 21.46 -7.44
CA ALA A 43 -2.49 22.86 -7.54
C ALA A 43 -1.92 23.74 -6.41
N LEU A 44 -1.77 23.19 -5.20
CA LEU A 44 -1.16 23.90 -4.06
C LEU A 44 0.35 24.10 -4.22
N ILE A 45 1.05 23.19 -4.91
CA ILE A 45 2.50 23.27 -5.13
C ILE A 45 2.83 24.18 -6.31
N ASP A 46 2.11 24.04 -7.43
CA ASP A 46 2.36 24.80 -8.65
C ASP A 46 2.10 26.32 -8.47
N GLY A 47 1.28 26.69 -7.47
CA GLY A 47 0.90 28.08 -7.21
C GLY A 47 1.92 28.92 -6.41
N ASP A 48 2.89 28.32 -5.71
CA ASP A 48 3.86 29.06 -4.88
C ASP A 48 5.30 28.52 -5.10
N PRO A 49 6.18 29.28 -5.78
CA PRO A 49 7.58 28.90 -6.00
C PRO A 49 8.42 28.82 -4.71
N GLY A 50 7.90 29.28 -3.57
CA GLY A 50 8.48 29.10 -2.23
C GLY A 50 8.11 27.77 -1.56
N THR A 51 7.20 26.99 -2.14
CA THR A 51 6.75 25.71 -1.58
C THR A 51 7.84 24.66 -1.67
N LYS A 52 8.15 24.01 -0.54
CA LYS A 52 9.04 22.84 -0.49
C LYS A 52 8.22 21.58 -0.26
N VAL A 53 8.46 20.58 -1.08
CA VAL A 53 7.81 19.26 -0.99
C VAL A 53 8.86 18.22 -0.68
N THR A 54 8.65 17.44 0.38
CA THR A 54 9.48 16.29 0.74
C THR A 54 8.62 15.04 0.64
N ILE A 55 9.10 14.04 -0.10
CA ILE A 55 8.46 12.74 -0.25
C ILE A 55 9.35 11.71 0.42
N THR A 56 8.81 11.03 1.43
CA THR A 56 9.51 9.96 2.16
C THR A 56 8.83 8.64 1.86
N ASP A 57 9.59 7.68 1.35
CA ASP A 57 9.10 6.33 1.09
C ASP A 57 9.06 5.52 2.39
N ILE A 58 7.89 4.95 2.67
CA ILE A 58 7.70 4.02 3.78
C ILE A 58 7.81 2.63 3.19
N VAL A 59 8.93 1.96 3.50
CA VAL A 59 9.17 0.58 3.12
C VAL A 59 8.96 -0.32 4.33
N GLN A 60 8.30 -1.45 4.13
CA GLN A 60 8.19 -2.47 5.17
C GLN A 60 9.17 -3.58 4.84
N LYS A 61 10.14 -3.77 5.74
CA LYS A 61 11.03 -4.93 5.77
C LYS A 61 10.49 -5.90 6.82
N LEU A 62 10.22 -7.12 6.40
CA LEU A 62 9.80 -8.21 7.29
C LEU A 62 10.91 -9.25 7.31
N VAL A 63 11.46 -9.49 8.50
CA VAL A 63 12.47 -10.52 8.75
C VAL A 63 11.84 -11.54 9.68
N PHE A 64 11.86 -12.80 9.27
CA PHE A 64 11.51 -13.93 10.11
C PHE A 64 12.79 -14.62 10.56
N GLU A 65 12.96 -14.75 11.87
CA GLU A 65 14.11 -15.40 12.51
C GLU A 65 13.66 -16.68 13.22
N ASP A 66 14.55 -17.67 13.30
CA ASP A 66 14.33 -18.86 14.12
C ASP A 66 14.64 -18.59 15.60
N GLU A 67 14.48 -19.62 16.44
CA GLU A 67 14.75 -19.53 17.88
C GLU A 67 16.24 -19.27 18.20
N GLU A 68 17.14 -19.51 17.25
CA GLU A 68 18.58 -19.29 17.37
C GLU A 68 18.98 -17.90 16.83
N GLY A 69 18.04 -17.14 16.26
CA GLY A 69 18.25 -15.82 15.68
C GLY A 69 18.72 -15.83 14.23
N ASN A 70 18.67 -16.97 13.53
CA ASN A 70 19.03 -17.02 12.11
C ASN A 70 17.85 -16.54 11.25
N THR A 71 18.12 -15.66 10.27
CA THR A 71 17.11 -15.24 9.30
C THR A 71 16.68 -16.40 8.42
N ILE A 72 15.42 -16.82 8.54
CA ILE A 72 14.81 -17.90 7.77
C ILE A 72 14.11 -17.38 6.51
N SER A 73 13.62 -16.15 6.57
CA SER A 73 12.92 -15.50 5.45
C SER A 73 12.99 -14.00 5.59
N GLU A 74 13.33 -13.33 4.49
CA GLU A 74 13.35 -11.87 4.41
C GLU A 74 12.45 -11.45 3.25
N THR A 75 11.49 -10.58 3.53
CA THR A 75 10.75 -9.90 2.47
C THR A 75 11.52 -8.63 2.13
N ASP A 76 11.97 -8.56 0.87
CA ASP A 76 12.66 -7.37 0.38
C ASP A 76 11.71 -6.16 0.43
N ALA A 77 12.30 -4.99 0.68
CA ALA A 77 11.64 -3.76 1.12
C ALA A 77 10.49 -3.33 0.17
N SER A 78 9.30 -3.88 0.38
CA SER A 78 8.14 -3.50 -0.42
C SER A 78 7.68 -2.11 0.02
N LEU A 79 7.47 -1.22 -0.95
CA LEU A 79 6.90 0.10 -0.69
C LEU A 79 5.48 -0.09 -0.17
N VAL A 80 5.28 0.20 1.12
CA VAL A 80 3.97 0.10 1.77
C VAL A 80 3.24 1.44 1.84
N GLY A 81 3.96 2.55 1.66
CA GLY A 81 3.36 3.87 1.60
C GLY A 81 4.35 4.97 1.23
N LYS A 82 3.83 6.18 1.06
CA LYS A 82 4.63 7.41 0.92
C LYS A 82 4.07 8.45 1.89
N LEU A 83 4.94 9.10 2.64
CA LEU A 83 4.60 10.29 3.43
C LEU A 83 4.99 11.52 2.61
N ILE A 84 4.03 12.42 2.40
CA ILE A 84 4.27 13.65 1.67
C ILE A 84 4.13 14.83 2.63
N GLN A 85 5.21 15.58 2.81
CA GLN A 85 5.25 16.77 3.63
C GLN A 85 5.37 18.00 2.72
N VAL A 86 4.49 18.98 2.92
CA VAL A 86 4.53 20.26 2.22
C VAL A 86 4.79 21.38 3.20
N ARG A 87 5.75 22.23 2.86
CA ARG A 87 6.05 23.45 3.59
C ARG A 87 5.81 24.63 2.67
N PHE A 88 4.74 25.35 2.95
CA PHE A 88 4.43 26.62 2.30
C PHE A 88 5.34 27.72 2.82
N LYS A 89 5.61 28.74 2.00
CA LYS A 89 6.27 29.94 2.48
C LYS A 89 5.33 30.66 3.45
N SER A 90 5.86 31.16 4.56
CA SER A 90 5.06 31.96 5.49
C SER A 90 4.56 33.21 4.75
N LEU A 91 3.24 33.40 4.71
CA LEU A 91 2.63 34.66 4.27
C LEU A 91 2.97 35.70 5.35
N HIS A 92 4.02 36.48 5.11
CA HIS A 92 4.27 37.75 5.81
C HIS A 92 3.79 38.88 4.92
#